data_AF-A0A916VM76-F1
#
_entry.id   AF-A0A916VM76-F1
#
_cell.length_a   1.000
_cell.length_b   1.000
_cell.length_c   1.000
_cell.angle_alpha   90.00
_cell.angle_beta   90.00
_cell.angle_gamma   90.00
#
_symmetry.space_group_name_H-M   'P 1'
#
loop_
_entity.id
_entity.type
_entity.pdbx_description
1 polymer ?
#
loop_
_entity_poly.entity_id
_entity_poly.type
_entity_poly.pdbx_seq_one_letter_code
_entity_poly.pdbx_strand_id
1 'polypeptide(L)' 'MQQYDCSESTTDKELENLAAEHEYQAEIGYVTDDGHWLKLARSEKIRILTAETVTFLWMGMKV' A
#
# COMPACT_ATOMS: atom_id res chain seq x y z
N MET A 1 11.57 4.07 0.53
CA MET A 1 11.37 2.68 1.00
C MET A 1 10.98 2.74 2.46
N GLN A 2 9.93 2.02 2.86
CA GLN A 2 9.46 1.99 4.24
C GLN A 2 9.54 0.55 4.74
N GLN A 3 10.02 0.37 5.96
CA GLN A 3 10.26 -0.95 6.57
C GLN A 3 9.50 -1.02 7.89
N TYR A 4 8.98 -2.19 8.20
CA TYR A 4 8.22 -2.44 9.42
C TYR A 4 8.62 -3.79 9.97
N ASP A 5 8.90 -3.86 11.27
CA ASP A 5 9.17 -5.12 11.94
C ASP A 5 7.90 -5.99 12.00
N CYS A 6 8.04 -7.28 11.73
CA CYS A 6 6.99 -8.28 11.86
C CYS A 6 7.55 -9.47 12.65
N SER A 7 6.75 -10.02 13.56
CA SER A 7 7.10 -11.27 14.24
C SER A 7 6.74 -12.47 13.36
N GLU A 8 7.32 -13.64 13.67
CA GLU A 8 6.96 -14.90 12.99
C GLU A 8 5.46 -15.25 13.14
N SER A 9 4.83 -14.81 14.22
CA SER A 9 3.40 -14.97 14.47
C SER A 9 2.50 -13.96 13.74
N THR A 10 3.08 -12.94 13.10
CA THR A 10 2.31 -11.91 12.37
C THR A 10 1.76 -12.51 11.10
N THR A 11 0.44 -12.67 11.03
CA THR A 11 -0.25 -13.23 9.84
C THR A 11 -0.70 -12.13 8.89
N ASP A 12 -1.09 -10.98 9.43
CA ASP A 12 -1.59 -9.82 8.70
C ASP A 12 -0.97 -8.53 9.23
N LYS A 13 -0.82 -7.55 8.31
CA LYS A 13 -0.38 -6.21 8.64
C LYS A 13 -1.00 -5.22 7.67
N GLU A 14 -1.87 -4.39 8.20
CA GLU A 14 -2.55 -3.34 7.43
C GLU A 14 -1.72 -2.05 7.45
N LEU A 15 -1.54 -1.43 6.29
CA LEU A 15 -0.90 -0.13 6.16
C LEU A 15 -1.96 0.92 5.90
N GLU A 16 -2.05 1.89 6.80
CA GLU A 16 -2.92 3.04 6.64
C GLU A 16 -2.26 4.10 5.74
N ASN A 17 -3.09 4.96 5.14
CA ASN A 17 -2.65 6.12 4.35
C ASN A 17 -1.83 5.81 3.09
N LEU A 18 -2.19 4.76 2.34
CA LEU A 18 -1.65 4.55 1.01
C LEU A 18 -2.14 5.66 0.08
N ALA A 19 -1.24 6.56 -0.31
CA ALA A 19 -1.49 7.61 -1.30
C ALA A 19 -1.90 7.00 -2.63
N ALA A 20 -2.93 7.56 -3.26
CA ALA A 20 -3.34 7.18 -4.60
C ALA A 20 -2.29 7.59 -5.65
N GLU A 21 -2.47 7.11 -6.87
CA GLU A 21 -1.57 7.28 -8.02
C GLU A 21 -0.18 6.63 -7.88
N HIS A 22 0.14 6.11 -6.70
CA HIS A 22 1.38 5.38 -6.43
C HIS A 22 1.21 3.88 -6.71
N GLU A 23 2.31 3.26 -7.17
CA GLU A 23 2.44 1.81 -7.30
C GLU A 23 3.10 1.26 -6.03
N TYR A 24 2.43 0.30 -5.39
CA TYR A 24 2.87 -0.36 -4.18
C TYR A 24 3.32 -1.78 -4.46
N GLN A 25 4.38 -2.20 -3.77
CA GLN A 25 4.87 -3.56 -3.76
C GLN A 25 5.40 -3.88 -2.36
N ALA A 26 4.95 -5.00 -1.80
CA ALA A 26 5.42 -5.48 -0.51
C ALA A 26 6.49 -6.56 -0.69
N GLU A 27 7.45 -6.58 0.24
CA GLU A 27 8.49 -7.59 0.32
C GLU A 27 8.62 -8.06 1.78
N ILE A 28 8.72 -9.37 1.98
CA ILE A 28 8.99 -9.97 3.29
C ILE A 28 10.37 -10.61 3.22
N GLY A 29 11.16 -10.38 4.27
CA GLY A 29 12.51 -10.87 4.38
C GLY A 29 12.99 -10.81 5.82
N TYR A 30 14.23 -11.23 6.03
CA TYR A 30 14.91 -11.14 7.32
C TYR A 30 16.32 -10.61 7.12
N VAL A 31 16.84 -9.99 8.18
CA VAL A 31 18.23 -9.52 8.23
C VAL A 31 19.08 -10.63 8.84
N THR A 32 20.19 -10.98 8.21
CA THR A 32 21.16 -11.95 8.76
C THR A 32 21.94 -11.35 9.92
N ASP A 33 22.67 -12.18 10.66
CA ASP A 33 23.58 -11.71 11.71
C ASP A 33 24.59 -10.68 11.18
N ASP A 34 25.08 -10.87 9.95
CA ASP A 34 25.97 -9.93 9.24
C ASP A 34 25.27 -8.65 8.71
N GLY A 35 23.98 -8.45 8.99
CA GLY A 35 23.24 -7.27 8.57
C GLY A 35 22.74 -7.29 7.12
N HIS A 36 22.81 -8.42 6.43
CA HIS A 36 22.34 -8.53 5.04
C HIS A 36 20.85 -8.82 4.96
N TRP A 37 20.13 -8.10 4.09
CA TRP A 37 18.73 -8.38 3.81
C TRP A 37 18.58 -9.59 2.88
N LEU A 38 17.86 -10.61 3.35
CA LEU A 38 17.46 -11.77 2.56
C LEU A 38 15.96 -11.77 2.33
N LYS A 39 15.59 -11.71 1.05
CA LYS A 39 14.21 -11.74 0.58
C LYS A 39 13.63 -13.15 0.65
N LEU A 40 12.45 -13.27 1.25
CA LEU A 40 11.67 -14.52 1.28
C LEU A 40 10.59 -14.54 0.19
N ALA A 41 9.83 -13.46 0.08
CA ALA A 41 8.72 -13.35 -0.86
C ALA A 41 8.48 -11.88 -1.25
N ARG A 42 7.84 -11.69 -2.40
CA ARG A 42 7.47 -10.38 -2.92
C ARG A 42 6.08 -10.45 -3.53
N SER A 43 5.25 -9.45 -3.26
CA SER A 43 3.92 -9.36 -3.85
C SER A 43 3.99 -8.91 -5.32
N GLU A 44 2.87 -9.10 -6.01
CA GLU A 44 2.60 -8.35 -7.23
C GLU A 44 2.49 -6.85 -6.93
N LYS A 45 2.68 -6.03 -7.96
CA LYS A 45 2.54 -4.59 -7.89
C LYS A 45 1.08 -4.21 -8.01
N ILE A 46 0.60 -3.35 -7.13
CA ILE A 46 -0.75 -2.80 -7.20
C ILE A 46 -0.69 -1.28 -7.30
N ARG A 47 -1.63 -0.69 -8.03
CA ARG A 47 -1.79 0.77 -8.11
C ARG A 47 -3.15 1.15 -7.55
N ILE A 48 -3.17 2.08 -6.61
CA ILE A 48 -4.41 2.61 -6.04
C ILE A 48 -4.85 3.78 -6.90
N LEU A 49 -6.04 3.68 -7.48
CA LEU A 49 -6.65 4.75 -8.27
C LEU A 49 -7.61 5.53 -7.37
N THR A 50 -7.57 6.87 -7.43
CA THR A 50 -8.63 7.68 -6.83
C THR A 50 -9.90 7.52 -7.64
N ALA A 51 -11.02 7.25 -7.00
CA ALA A 51 -12.32 7.48 -7.63
C ALA A 51 -12.48 9.00 -7.80
N GLU A 52 -12.59 9.47 -9.05
CA GLU A 52 -12.96 10.84 -9.30
C GLU A 52 -14.37 11.06 -8.75
N THR A 53 -14.50 11.91 -7.72
CA THR A 53 -15.82 12.35 -7.27
C THR A 53 -16.39 13.23 -8.36
N VAL A 54 -17.26 12.67 -9.21
CA VAL A 54 -18.05 13.46 -10.15
C VAL A 54 -19.07 14.25 -9.33
N THR A 55 -18.67 15.44 -8.90
CA THR A 55 -19.57 16.39 -8.27
C THR A 55 -20.52 16.90 -9.35
N PHE A 56 -21.69 16.27 -9.45
CA PHE A 56 -22.82 16.85 -10.18
C PHE A 56 -23.27 18.09 -9.38
N LEU A 57 -22.71 19.25 -9.71
CA LEU A 57 -23.28 20.53 -9.30
C LEU A 57 -24.67 20.61 -9.95
N TRP A 58 -25.71 20.35 -9.15
CA TRP A 58 -27.10 20.66 -9.48
C TRP A 58 -27.22 22.17 -9.65
N MET A 59 -26.79 22.67 -10.82
CA MET A 59 -26.98 24.03 -11.25
C MET A 59 -28.45 24.20 -11.60
N GLY A 60 -29.25 24.55 -10.60
CA GLY A 60 -30.42 25.41 -10.75
C GLY A 60 -31.42 25.09 -11.88
N MET A 61 -31.93 23.86 -11.97
CA MET A 61 -33.21 23.65 -12.64
C MET A 61 -34.33 24.25 -11.79
N LYS A 62 -34.62 25.54 -12.02
CA LYS A 62 -35.98 26.07 -11.83
C LYS A 62 -36.80 25.59 -13.01
N VAL A 63 -37.76 24.70 -12.75
CA VAL A 63 -38.94 24.51 -13.60
C VAL A 63 -40.08 25.32 -13.00
#